data_AF-A0A6A4I9X8-F1
#
_entry.id   AF-A0A6A4I9X8-F1
#
_cell.length_a   1.000
_cell.length_b   1.000
_cell.length_c   1.000
_cell.angle_alpha   90.00
_cell.angle_beta   90.00
_cell.angle_gamma   90.00
#
_symmetry.space_group_name_H-M   'P 1'
#
loop_
_entity.id
_entity.type
_entity.pdbx_description
1 polymer ?
#
loop_
_entity_poly.entity_id
_entity_poly.type
_entity_poly.pdbx_seq_one_letter_code
_entity_poly.pdbx_strand_id
1 'polypeptide(L)'
;MSSSTSKNLKLTDIDPLDLARQLTLLESALYQKIQPMEFLQRARQVRARRLEQGSDSAINAMAQDNIGSVIQTTNRIVDWMMESVLSSSNSQSTNKNEEEDARKRAGTVEYFVLVAAHCRALHNFSTMTAIVCGLNSSPIRRLRRTWAQVSQQHMAQFREMRDGIEQYPRFRQVSVDVGNCGPALCTVHWYV
;
A
#
# COMPACT_ATOMS: atom_id res chain seq x y z
N MET A 1 20.26 -30.09 20.53
CA MET A 1 19.06 -29.49 19.90
C MET A 1 19.50 -28.14 19.37
N SER A 2 19.73 -28.04 18.05
CA SER A 2 20.27 -26.83 17.42
C SER A 2 19.23 -25.72 17.50
N SER A 3 19.58 -24.62 18.17
CA SER A 3 18.79 -23.41 18.22
C SER A 3 18.86 -22.74 16.86
N SER A 4 17.78 -22.81 16.08
CA SER A 4 17.66 -22.14 14.79
C SER A 4 17.75 -20.64 15.01
N THR A 5 18.94 -20.07 14.81
CA THR A 5 19.13 -18.64 14.68
C THR A 5 18.42 -18.18 13.41
N SER A 6 17.18 -17.70 13.55
CA SER A 6 16.51 -16.98 12.47
C SER A 6 17.40 -15.81 12.08
N LYS A 7 18.13 -15.96 10.97
CA LYS A 7 18.95 -14.90 10.41
C LYS A 7 18.03 -13.70 10.20
N ASN A 8 18.46 -12.50 10.63
CA ASN A 8 17.74 -11.26 10.34
C ASN A 8 17.74 -11.05 8.82
N LEU A 9 16.70 -11.54 8.14
CA LEU A 9 16.49 -11.34 6.71
C LEU A 9 16.18 -9.86 6.49
N LYS A 10 16.98 -9.19 5.66
CA LYS A 10 16.65 -7.83 5.23
C LYS A 10 15.58 -7.94 4.15
N LEU A 11 14.70 -6.94 4.09
CA LEU A 11 13.64 -6.89 3.07
C LEU A 11 14.20 -7.04 1.65
N THR A 12 15.34 -6.43 1.37
CA THR A 12 16.02 -6.46 0.07
C THR A 12 16.66 -7.81 -0.27
N ASP A 13 16.70 -8.75 0.67
CA ASP A 13 17.23 -10.10 0.43
C ASP A 13 16.18 -11.00 -0.26
N ILE A 14 14.92 -10.58 -0.29
CA ILE A 14 13.81 -11.26 -0.97
C ILE A 14 13.73 -10.73 -2.40
N ASP A 15 13.52 -11.61 -3.37
CA ASP A 15 13.31 -11.18 -4.76
C ASP A 15 11.97 -10.41 -4.89
N PRO A 16 11.94 -9.24 -5.57
CA PRO A 16 10.72 -8.45 -5.73
C PRO A 16 9.54 -9.24 -6.34
N LEU A 17 9.81 -10.16 -7.26
CA LEU A 17 8.78 -11.00 -7.88
C LEU A 17 8.25 -12.02 -6.89
N ASP A 18 9.10 -12.60 -6.05
CA ASP A 18 8.66 -13.55 -5.03
C ASP A 18 7.79 -12.87 -3.97
N LEU A 19 8.15 -11.66 -3.53
CA LEU A 19 7.27 -10.88 -2.65
C LEU A 19 5.93 -10.59 -3.34
N ALA A 20 5.93 -10.16 -4.60
CA ALA A 20 4.71 -9.89 -5.35
C ALA A 20 3.81 -11.14 -5.47
N ARG A 21 4.40 -12.32 -5.70
CA ARG A 21 3.67 -13.61 -5.73
C ARG A 21 3.03 -13.90 -4.37
N GLN A 22 3.77 -13.74 -3.27
CA GLN A 22 3.24 -14.02 -1.93
C GLN A 22 2.10 -13.06 -1.56
N LEU A 23 2.25 -11.76 -1.84
CA LEU A 23 1.19 -10.77 -1.63
C LEU A 23 -0.06 -11.12 -2.46
N THR A 24 0.13 -11.55 -3.70
CA THR A 24 -0.95 -11.95 -4.60
C THR A 24 -1.67 -13.20 -4.11
N LEU A 25 -0.94 -14.22 -3.66
CA LEU A 25 -1.54 -15.43 -3.08
C LEU A 25 -2.35 -15.09 -1.83
N LEU A 26 -1.79 -14.27 -0.93
CA LEU A 26 -2.46 -13.82 0.30
C LEU A 26 -3.78 -13.10 -0.01
N GLU A 27 -3.73 -12.06 -0.86
CA GLU A 27 -4.93 -11.31 -1.22
C GLU A 27 -5.94 -12.19 -1.97
N SER A 28 -5.49 -13.05 -2.91
CA SER A 28 -6.38 -13.93 -3.66
C SER A 28 -7.17 -14.88 -2.76
N ALA A 29 -6.54 -15.42 -1.71
CA ALA A 29 -7.18 -16.29 -0.73
C ALA A 29 -8.23 -15.55 0.11
N LEU A 30 -8.08 -14.24 0.32
CA LEU A 30 -9.08 -13.41 0.99
C LEU A 30 -10.22 -13.04 0.04
N TYR A 31 -9.94 -12.70 -1.23
CA TYR A 31 -10.98 -12.45 -2.24
C TYR A 31 -11.90 -13.64 -2.42
N GLN A 32 -11.36 -14.87 -2.44
CA GLN A 32 -12.14 -16.10 -2.58
C GLN A 32 -13.13 -16.34 -1.44
N LYS A 33 -12.96 -15.69 -0.29
CA LYS A 33 -13.88 -15.80 0.85
C LYS A 33 -15.09 -14.87 0.72
N ILE A 34 -14.98 -13.80 -0.08
CA ILE A 34 -16.05 -12.80 -0.21
C ILE A 34 -17.29 -13.43 -0.83
N GLN A 35 -18.43 -13.28 -0.14
CA GLN A 35 -19.72 -13.73 -0.63
C GLN A 35 -20.48 -12.60 -1.35
N PRO A 36 -21.26 -12.89 -2.41
CA PRO A 36 -22.07 -11.89 -3.12
C PRO A 36 -22.98 -11.06 -2.19
N MET A 37 -23.51 -11.69 -1.13
CA MET A 37 -24.38 -11.03 -0.16
C MET A 37 -23.66 -9.94 0.64
N GLU A 38 -22.35 -10.05 0.86
CA GLU A 38 -21.56 -9.05 1.59
C GLU A 38 -21.55 -7.72 0.84
N PHE A 39 -21.49 -7.74 -0.49
CA PHE A 39 -21.58 -6.51 -1.30
C PHE A 39 -22.94 -5.82 -1.13
N LEU A 40 -24.03 -6.59 -1.12
CA LEU A 40 -25.39 -6.06 -0.92
C LEU A 40 -25.56 -5.48 0.49
N GLN A 41 -25.05 -6.18 1.50
CA GLN A 41 -25.08 -5.71 2.88
C GLN A 41 -24.32 -4.40 3.03
N ARG A 42 -23.12 -4.31 2.43
CA ARG A 42 -22.29 -3.10 2.47
C ARG A 42 -22.94 -1.92 1.74
N ALA A 43 -23.53 -2.15 0.56
CA ALA A 43 -24.29 -1.12 -0.16
C ALA A 43 -25.48 -0.59 0.65
N ARG A 44 -26.21 -1.47 1.34
CA ARG A 44 -27.32 -1.10 2.24
C ARG A 44 -26.82 -0.31 3.45
N GLN A 45 -25.71 -0.73 4.06
CA GLN A 45 -25.10 -0.01 5.18
C GLN A 45 -24.65 1.40 4.80
N VAL A 46 -24.02 1.58 3.63
CA VAL A 46 -23.62 2.91 3.13
C VAL A 46 -24.85 3.80 2.94
N ARG A 47 -25.94 3.25 2.37
CA ARG A 47 -27.20 3.98 2.24
C ARG A 47 -27.82 4.33 3.60
N ALA A 48 -27.83 3.39 4.54
CA ALA A 48 -28.34 3.63 5.90
C ALA A 48 -27.55 4.73 6.61
N ARG A 49 -26.21 4.75 6.52
CA ARG A 49 -25.34 5.82 7.07
C ARG A 49 -25.63 7.21 6.49
N ARG A 50 -26.06 7.30 5.23
CA ARG A 50 -26.45 8.59 4.62
C ARG A 50 -27.79 9.10 5.13
N LEU A 51 -28.67 8.21 5.61
CA LEU A 51 -29.98 8.56 6.14
C LEU A 51 -29.99 8.73 7.67
N GLU A 52 -29.19 7.95 8.39
CA GLU A 52 -29.10 7.98 9.86
C GLU A 52 -27.75 8.57 10.28
N GLN A 53 -27.75 9.84 10.72
CA GLN A 53 -26.59 10.45 11.36
C GLN A 53 -26.33 9.78 12.71
N GLY A 54 -25.28 8.96 12.81
CA GLY A 54 -24.64 8.64 14.08
C GLY A 54 -25.18 7.43 14.86
N SER A 55 -25.04 6.23 14.29
CA SER A 55 -25.12 4.99 15.07
C SER A 55 -23.77 4.26 15.03
N ASP A 56 -23.07 4.23 16.17
CA ASP A 56 -21.75 3.60 16.34
C ASP A 56 -21.76 2.08 16.05
N SER A 57 -22.93 1.44 16.09
CA SER A 57 -23.08 0.00 15.81
C SER A 57 -22.83 -0.35 14.33
N ALA A 58 -23.09 0.57 13.39
CA ALA A 58 -22.86 0.38 11.96
C ALA A 58 -21.37 0.47 11.57
N ILE A 59 -20.55 1.13 12.38
CA ILE A 59 -19.10 1.27 12.15
C ILE A 59 -18.39 -0.07 12.43
N ASN A 60 -18.76 -0.74 13.53
CA ASN A 60 -18.18 -2.03 13.92
C ASN A 60 -18.52 -3.19 12.98
N ALA A 61 -19.69 -3.15 12.31
CA ALA A 61 -20.08 -4.18 11.34
C ALA A 61 -19.21 -4.21 10.07
N MET A 62 -18.60 -3.08 9.70
CA MET A 62 -17.77 -2.94 8.49
C MET A 62 -16.37 -3.55 8.66
N ALA A 63 -15.95 -3.79 9.91
CA ALA A 63 -14.66 -4.35 10.27
C ALA A 63 -14.66 -5.89 10.36
N GLN A 64 -15.83 -6.54 10.23
CA GLN A 64 -16.02 -7.96 10.53
C GLN A 64 -16.42 -8.82 9.30
N ASP A 65 -16.51 -8.24 8.10
CA ASP A 65 -16.80 -8.97 6.86
C ASP A 65 -15.52 -9.33 6.06
N ASN A 66 -15.62 -10.22 5.07
CA ASN A 66 -14.48 -10.64 4.26
C ASN A 66 -13.99 -9.47 3.39
N ILE A 67 -14.89 -8.58 2.95
CA ILE A 67 -14.53 -7.34 2.25
C ILE A 67 -13.64 -6.45 3.13
N GLY A 68 -14.02 -6.26 4.40
CA GLY A 68 -13.23 -5.55 5.40
C GLY A 68 -11.90 -6.21 5.67
N SER A 69 -11.86 -7.55 5.69
CA SER A 69 -10.63 -8.33 5.88
C SER A 69 -9.61 -8.11 4.75
N VAL A 70 -10.08 -8.06 3.49
CA VAL A 70 -9.23 -7.69 2.34
C VAL A 70 -8.67 -6.28 2.53
N ILE A 71 -9.54 -5.30 2.76
CA ILE A 71 -9.14 -3.89 2.88
C ILE A 71 -8.11 -3.71 4.01
N GLN A 72 -8.35 -4.32 5.16
CA GLN A 72 -7.43 -4.27 6.30
C GLN A 72 -6.09 -4.90 5.96
N THR A 73 -6.09 -6.03 5.23
CA THR A 73 -4.85 -6.70 4.82
C THR A 73 -4.04 -5.82 3.87
N THR A 74 -4.66 -5.23 2.86
CA THR A 74 -3.99 -4.33 1.92
C THR A 74 -3.47 -3.06 2.63
N ASN A 75 -4.21 -2.51 3.59
CA ASN A 75 -3.73 -1.39 4.40
C ASN A 75 -2.50 -1.77 5.24
N ARG A 76 -2.51 -2.97 5.88
CA ARG A 76 -1.34 -3.47 6.62
C ARG A 76 -0.11 -3.64 5.73
N ILE A 77 -0.28 -4.09 4.49
CA ILE A 77 0.82 -4.19 3.50
C ILE A 77 1.42 -2.80 3.24
N VAL A 78 0.56 -1.80 3.07
CA VAL A 78 0.96 -0.42 2.81
C VAL A 78 1.65 0.23 4.00
N ASP A 79 1.13 0.02 5.21
CA ASP A 79 1.73 0.52 6.45
C ASP A 79 3.12 -0.11 6.67
N TRP A 80 3.23 -1.43 6.51
CA TRP A 80 4.52 -2.13 6.58
C TRP A 80 5.53 -1.63 5.53
N MET A 81 5.08 -1.37 4.30
CA MET A 81 5.92 -0.79 3.26
C MET A 81 6.41 0.61 3.66
N MET A 82 5.53 1.46 4.16
CA MET A 82 5.90 2.80 4.60
C MET A 82 6.89 2.76 5.77
N GLU A 83 6.64 1.90 6.76
CA GLU A 83 7.56 1.66 7.86
C GLU A 83 8.92 1.17 7.35
N SER A 84 8.95 0.25 6.40
CA SER A 84 10.20 -0.25 5.80
C SER A 84 11.01 0.86 5.12
N VAL A 85 10.35 1.80 4.43
CA VAL A 85 10.99 2.97 3.83
C VAL A 85 11.48 3.95 4.90
N LEU A 86 10.69 4.21 5.95
CA LEU A 86 11.00 5.21 6.96
C LEU A 86 12.00 4.71 8.04
N SER A 87 12.04 3.41 8.32
CA SER A 87 12.85 2.82 9.40
C SER A 87 14.36 2.96 9.18
N SER A 88 14.78 3.30 7.96
CA SER A 88 16.18 3.60 7.65
C SER A 88 16.64 4.96 8.19
N SER A 89 15.81 5.70 8.95
CA SER A 89 16.09 7.07 9.42
C SER A 89 16.28 7.19 10.94
N ASN A 90 16.18 6.09 11.67
CA ASN A 90 15.99 6.10 13.13
C ASN A 90 17.32 6.13 13.92
N SER A 91 18.46 6.12 13.23
CA SER A 91 19.79 6.16 13.85
C SER A 91 20.32 7.60 13.86
N GLN A 92 20.72 8.06 15.04
CA GLN A 92 21.21 9.40 15.38
C GLN A 92 21.99 10.08 14.22
N SER A 93 21.36 11.08 13.60
CA SER A 93 21.83 11.73 12.36
C SER A 93 23.02 12.67 12.61
N THR A 94 24.09 12.47 11.84
CA THR A 94 25.12 13.47 11.53
C THR A 94 25.11 13.69 10.01
N ASN A 95 25.57 14.84 9.50
CA ASN A 95 25.44 15.20 8.06
C ASN A 95 25.96 14.13 7.06
N LYS A 96 26.96 13.30 7.42
CA LYS A 96 27.43 12.19 6.57
C LYS A 96 26.46 11.00 6.53
N ASN A 97 25.72 10.76 7.61
CA ASN A 97 24.78 9.65 7.72
C ASN A 97 23.50 9.92 6.91
N GLU A 98 23.12 11.19 6.72
CA GLU A 98 21.88 11.56 6.03
C GLU A 98 21.85 11.17 4.54
N GLU A 99 22.98 11.27 3.85
CA GLU A 99 23.08 10.90 2.44
C GLU A 99 23.06 9.37 2.27
N GLU A 100 23.76 8.65 3.15
CA GLU A 100 23.75 7.19 3.18
C GLU A 100 22.33 6.66 3.48
N ASP A 101 21.64 7.26 4.44
CA ASP A 101 20.26 6.91 4.77
C ASP A 101 19.31 7.23 3.61
N ALA A 102 19.51 8.36 2.92
CA ALA A 102 18.75 8.67 1.71
C ALA A 102 18.96 7.63 0.60
N ARG A 103 20.19 7.15 0.42
CA ARG A 103 20.52 6.11 -0.56
C ARG A 103 19.90 4.76 -0.19
N LYS A 104 19.96 4.36 1.09
CA LYS A 104 19.30 3.15 1.59
C LYS A 104 17.78 3.19 1.35
N ARG A 105 17.14 4.32 1.72
CA ARG A 105 15.71 4.52 1.46
C ARG A 105 15.38 4.48 -0.02
N ALA A 106 16.23 5.03 -0.88
CA ALA A 106 16.01 5.01 -2.32
C ALA A 106 16.04 3.57 -2.85
N GLY A 107 16.96 2.73 -2.39
CA GLY A 107 16.96 1.30 -2.69
C GLY A 107 15.67 0.59 -2.26
N THR A 108 15.14 0.90 -1.07
CA THR A 108 13.84 0.36 -0.62
C THR A 108 12.68 0.87 -1.48
N VAL A 109 12.70 2.13 -1.91
CA VAL A 109 11.68 2.69 -2.83
C VAL A 109 11.74 1.99 -4.18
N GLU A 110 12.92 1.82 -4.77
CA GLU A 110 13.11 1.10 -6.03
C GLU A 110 12.62 -0.35 -5.94
N TYR A 111 12.93 -1.02 -4.83
CA TYR A 111 12.45 -2.36 -4.54
C TYR A 111 10.91 -2.43 -4.58
N PHE A 112 10.21 -1.53 -3.87
CA PHE A 112 8.74 -1.52 -3.90
C PHE A 112 8.15 -1.09 -5.26
N VAL A 113 8.85 -0.26 -6.04
CA VAL A 113 8.46 0.03 -7.43
C VAL A 113 8.50 -1.25 -8.28
N LEU A 114 9.54 -2.08 -8.13
CA LEU A 114 9.63 -3.37 -8.81
C LEU A 114 8.54 -4.34 -8.35
N VAL A 115 8.28 -4.43 -7.04
CA VAL A 115 7.18 -5.25 -6.50
C VAL A 115 5.84 -4.82 -7.11
N ALA A 116 5.57 -3.51 -7.18
CA ALA A 116 4.35 -2.99 -7.80
C ALA A 116 4.25 -3.34 -9.30
N ALA A 117 5.36 -3.26 -10.04
CA ALA A 117 5.41 -3.66 -11.45
C ALA A 117 5.12 -5.16 -11.62
N HIS A 118 5.65 -6.02 -10.75
CA HIS A 118 5.34 -7.45 -10.75
C HIS A 118 3.88 -7.73 -10.35
N CYS A 119 3.33 -7.02 -9.36
CA CYS A 119 1.91 -7.11 -9.02
C CYS A 119 1.03 -6.75 -10.23
N ARG A 120 1.39 -5.73 -11.01
CA ARG A 120 0.71 -5.39 -12.27
C ARG A 120 0.78 -6.55 -13.28
N ALA A 121 1.95 -7.15 -13.46
CA ALA A 121 2.15 -8.29 -14.36
C ALA A 121 1.37 -9.55 -13.92
N LEU A 122 1.17 -9.74 -12.61
CA LEU A 122 0.36 -10.80 -12.02
C LEU A 122 -1.14 -10.46 -11.97
N HIS A 123 -1.57 -9.34 -12.56
CA HIS A 123 -2.94 -8.83 -12.51
C HIS A 123 -3.45 -8.54 -11.08
N ASN A 124 -2.56 -8.36 -10.11
CA ASN A 124 -2.90 -7.88 -8.77
C ASN A 124 -2.88 -6.34 -8.74
N PHE A 125 -3.93 -5.74 -9.29
CA PHE A 125 -4.10 -4.29 -9.33
C PHE A 125 -4.35 -3.68 -7.95
N SER A 126 -4.88 -4.44 -6.98
CA SER A 126 -5.12 -4.00 -5.60
C SER A 126 -3.80 -3.62 -4.92
N THR A 127 -2.90 -4.59 -4.74
CA THR A 127 -1.59 -4.34 -4.12
C THR A 127 -0.75 -3.35 -4.94
N MET A 128 -0.77 -3.43 -6.27
CA MET A 128 -0.02 -2.48 -7.11
C MET A 128 -0.46 -1.03 -6.85
N THR A 129 -1.77 -0.77 -6.88
CA THR A 129 -2.33 0.56 -6.60
C THR A 129 -2.01 1.00 -5.19
N ALA A 130 -2.17 0.10 -4.22
CA ALA A 130 -1.90 0.36 -2.81
C ALA A 130 -0.43 0.77 -2.58
N ILE A 131 0.53 0.09 -3.20
CA ILE A 131 1.95 0.44 -3.14
C ILE A 131 2.18 1.83 -3.76
N VAL A 132 1.64 2.09 -4.96
CA VAL A 132 1.82 3.38 -5.63
C VAL A 132 1.25 4.53 -4.80
N CYS A 133 0.06 4.35 -4.22
CA CYS A 133 -0.54 5.32 -3.32
C CYS A 133 0.29 5.52 -2.04
N GLY A 134 0.80 4.45 -1.44
CA GLY A 134 1.68 4.51 -0.28
C GLY A 134 2.96 5.31 -0.56
N LEU A 135 3.62 5.08 -1.69
CA LEU A 135 4.81 5.83 -2.11
C LEU A 135 4.48 7.30 -2.44
N ASN A 136 3.29 7.57 -2.99
CA ASN A 136 2.83 8.93 -3.30
C ASN A 136 2.27 9.69 -2.08
N SER A 137 2.15 9.03 -0.92
CA SER A 137 1.68 9.62 0.32
C SER A 137 2.62 10.72 0.82
N SER A 138 2.09 11.69 1.56
CA SER A 138 2.86 12.85 2.05
C SER A 138 4.17 12.47 2.78
N PRO A 139 4.20 11.48 3.72
CA PRO A 139 5.41 11.12 4.45
C PRO A 139 6.58 10.68 3.56
N ILE A 140 6.31 9.95 2.46
CA ILE A 140 7.33 9.46 1.53
C ILE A 140 7.59 10.46 0.42
N ARG A 141 6.54 11.02 -0.21
CA ARG A 141 6.64 11.96 -1.32
C ARG A 141 7.46 13.21 -0.99
N ARG A 142 7.46 13.65 0.28
CA ARG A 142 8.24 14.83 0.72
C ARG A 142 9.74 14.56 0.88
N LEU A 143 10.21 13.31 0.84
CA LEU A 143 11.62 12.94 1.02
C LEU A 143 12.48 13.27 -0.22
N ARG A 144 12.67 14.57 -0.51
CA ARG A 144 13.33 15.07 -1.74
C ARG A 144 14.69 14.43 -2.00
N ARG A 145 15.53 14.28 -0.97
CA ARG A 145 16.86 13.66 -1.08
C ARG A 145 16.80 12.18 -1.45
N THR A 146 15.82 11.45 -0.92
CA THR A 146 15.58 10.04 -1.27
C THR A 146 15.20 9.94 -2.75
N TRP A 147 14.22 10.73 -3.20
CA TRP A 147 13.75 10.72 -4.60
C TRP A 147 14.83 11.16 -5.60
N ALA A 148 15.79 11.98 -5.18
CA ALA A 148 16.95 12.34 -6.01
C ALA A 148 17.94 11.19 -6.22
N GLN A 149 17.93 10.18 -5.34
CA GLN A 149 18.80 9.00 -5.41
C GLN A 149 18.13 7.83 -6.14
N VAL A 150 16.82 7.89 -6.41
CA VAL A 150 16.10 6.89 -7.20
C VAL A 150 16.49 7.06 -8.68
N SER A 151 16.87 5.95 -9.32
CA SER A 151 17.24 5.91 -10.74
C SER A 151 16.09 6.34 -11.66
N GLN A 152 16.45 6.91 -12.81
CA GLN A 152 15.46 7.42 -13.75
C GLN A 152 14.53 6.32 -14.32
N GLN A 153 15.03 5.09 -14.45
CA GLN A 153 14.25 3.94 -14.90
C GLN A 153 13.10 3.62 -13.93
N HIS A 154 13.40 3.45 -12.64
CA HIS A 154 12.37 3.18 -11.63
C HIS A 154 11.43 4.39 -11.45
N MET A 155 11.95 5.62 -11.54
CA MET A 155 11.10 6.82 -11.56
C MET A 155 10.11 6.83 -12.74
N ALA A 156 10.54 6.38 -13.93
CA ALA A 156 9.65 6.29 -15.08
C ALA A 156 8.57 5.21 -14.88
N GLN A 157 8.94 4.03 -14.38
CA GLN A 157 7.98 2.96 -14.06
C GLN A 157 6.96 3.39 -13.00
N PHE A 158 7.42 4.05 -11.94
CA PHE A 158 6.54 4.59 -10.90
C PHE A 158 5.54 5.61 -11.46
N ARG A 159 6.01 6.54 -12.29
CA ARG A 159 5.14 7.53 -12.96
C ARG A 159 4.14 6.87 -13.89
N GLU A 160 4.55 5.90 -14.69
CA GLU A 160 3.66 5.17 -15.59
C GLU A 160 2.50 4.51 -14.83
N MET A 161 2.80 3.80 -13.73
CA MET A 161 1.76 3.17 -12.91
C MET A 161 0.85 4.21 -12.24
N ARG A 162 1.42 5.28 -11.68
CA ARG A 162 0.66 6.37 -11.07
C ARG A 162 -0.29 7.03 -12.06
N ASP A 163 0.21 7.40 -13.24
CA ASP A 163 -0.57 8.09 -14.27
C ASP A 163 -1.64 7.16 -14.84
N GLY A 164 -1.37 5.85 -14.89
CA GLY A 164 -2.37 4.83 -15.22
C GLY A 164 -3.51 4.77 -14.21
N ILE A 165 -3.22 4.88 -12.91
CA ILE A 165 -4.23 4.92 -11.85
C ILE A 165 -5.07 6.21 -11.93
N GLU A 166 -4.46 7.35 -12.24
CA GLU A 166 -5.13 8.66 -12.33
C GLU A 166 -6.11 8.79 -13.52
N GLN A 167 -5.98 7.93 -14.53
CA GLN A 167 -6.91 7.88 -15.67
C GLN A 167 -8.27 7.29 -15.31
N TYR A 168 -8.39 6.57 -14.19
CA TYR A 168 -9.67 6.02 -13.76
C TYR A 168 -10.55 7.11 -13.11
N PRO A 169 -11.75 7.40 -13.63
CA PRO A 169 -12.58 8.53 -13.17
C PRO A 169 -12.88 8.51 -11.66
N ARG A 170 -13.08 7.32 -11.08
CA ARG A 170 -13.30 7.18 -9.63
C ARG A 170 -12.07 7.54 -8.81
N PHE A 171 -10.87 7.24 -9.31
CA PHE A 171 -9.63 7.59 -8.62
C PHE A 171 -9.36 9.09 -8.63
N ARG A 172 -9.68 9.77 -9.73
CA ARG A 172 -9.59 11.23 -9.83
C ARG A 172 -10.48 11.92 -8.79
N GLN A 173 -11.70 11.41 -8.58
CA GLN A 173 -12.61 11.95 -7.58
C GLN A 173 -12.08 11.76 -6.14
N VAL A 174 -11.55 10.57 -5.85
CA VAL A 174 -10.92 10.27 -4.55
C VAL A 174 -9.67 11.13 -4.30
N SER A 175 -8.81 11.32 -5.31
CA SER A 175 -7.58 12.11 -5.16
C SER A 175 -7.85 13.59 -4.86
N VAL A 176 -8.98 14.12 -5.33
CA VAL A 176 -9.41 15.51 -5.06
C VAL A 176 -9.94 15.66 -3.63
N ASP A 177 -10.70 14.68 -3.13
CA ASP A 177 -11.26 14.70 -1.77
C ASP A 177 -10.22 14.34 -0.69
N VAL A 178 -9.18 13.56 -1.05
CA VAL A 178 -8.16 13.00 -0.12
C VAL A 178 -6.93 13.90 0.01
N GLY A 179 -7.02 15.19 -0.32
CA GLY A 179 -5.93 16.18 -0.28
C GLY A 179 -5.12 16.29 1.02
N ASN A 180 -5.49 15.57 2.09
CA ASN A 180 -4.73 15.50 3.33
C ASN A 180 -4.78 14.14 4.08
N CYS A 181 -5.17 13.05 3.41
CA CYS A 181 -5.52 11.80 4.09
C CYS A 181 -4.62 10.63 3.63
N GLY A 182 -4.16 9.81 4.58
CA GLY A 182 -3.14 8.77 4.36
C GLY A 182 -3.52 7.70 3.33
N PRO A 183 -2.55 6.89 2.86
CA PRO A 183 -2.73 5.95 1.76
C PRO A 183 -3.74 4.82 2.05
N ALA A 184 -4.11 4.61 3.32
CA ALA A 184 -5.21 3.74 3.73
C ALA A 184 -6.57 4.14 3.14
N LEU A 185 -6.78 5.41 2.75
CA LEU A 185 -8.03 5.87 2.14
C LEU A 185 -8.12 5.60 0.64
N CYS A 186 -6.99 5.46 -0.06
CA CYS A 186 -6.98 5.11 -1.48
C CYS A 186 -7.48 3.67 -1.73
N THR A 187 -7.22 2.74 -0.81
CA THR A 187 -7.61 1.33 -0.95
C THR A 187 -9.09 1.08 -0.66
N VAL A 188 -9.66 1.81 0.30
CA VAL A 188 -11.04 1.61 0.79
C VAL A 188 -12.06 1.95 -0.31
N HIS A 189 -11.74 2.90 -1.18
CA HIS A 189 -12.68 3.45 -2.17
C HIS A 189 -12.64 2.73 -3.54
N TRP A 190 -11.72 1.78 -3.76
CA TRP A 190 -11.78 0.88 -4.92
C TRP A 190 -12.78 -0.26 -4.74
N TYR A 191 -13.05 -0.64 -3.48
CA TYR A 191 -13.94 -1.77 -3.13
C TYR A 191 -15.38 -1.38 -2.82
N VAL A 192 -15.73 -0.10 -2.84
CA VAL A 192 -17.08 0.43 -2.54
C VAL A 192 -17.53 1.40 -3.62
#